data_AF-A0A924DSZ1-F1
#
_entry.id   AF-A0A924DSZ1-F1
#
_cell.length_a   1.000
_cell.length_b   1.000
_cell.length_c   1.000
_cell.angle_alpha   90.00
_cell.angle_beta   90.00
_cell.angle_gamma   90.00
#
_symmetry.space_group_name_H-M   'P 1'
#
loop_
_entity.id
_entity.type
_entity.pdbx_description
1 polymer ?
#
loop_
_entity_poly.entity_id
_entity_poly.type
_entity_poly.pdbx_seq_one_letter_code
_entity_poly.pdbx_strand_id
1 'polypeptide(L)' 'MSFEKILSHPDVLAFLKENKMKTPTSIQSQVIPDFIKGKSVNVIAKTGSGKTLAFALPICELLKEDEVNFP' A
#
# COMPACT_ATOMS: atom_id res chain seq x y z
N MET A 1 13.51 2.34 0.41
CA MET A 1 12.51 1.77 1.36
C MET A 1 11.88 0.55 0.68
N SER A 2 11.56 -0.51 1.41
CA SER A 2 10.95 -1.74 0.85
C SER A 2 9.46 -1.77 1.16
N PHE A 3 8.64 -2.46 0.37
CA PHE A 3 7.21 -2.61 0.66
C PHE A 3 6.98 -3.38 1.96
N GLU A 4 7.80 -4.38 2.25
CA GLU A 4 7.76 -5.23 3.45
C GLU A 4 8.07 -4.46 4.75
N LYS A 5 8.48 -3.19 4.66
CA LYS A 5 8.63 -2.30 5.83
C LYS A 5 7.36 -1.50 6.13
N ILE A 6 6.34 -1.58 5.27
CA ILE A 6 5.14 -0.74 5.30
C ILE A 6 3.87 -1.58 5.26
N LEU A 7 3.88 -2.67 4.48
CA LEU A 7 2.80 -3.63 4.30
C LEU A 7 3.25 -4.99 4.83
N SER A 8 2.31 -5.77 5.35
CA SER A 8 2.57 -7.01 6.08
C SER A 8 1.65 -8.16 5.71
N HIS A 9 0.45 -7.90 5.18
CA HIS A 9 -0.51 -8.95 4.90
C HIS A 9 -0.01 -9.89 3.78
N PRO A 10 -0.02 -11.22 3.98
CA PRO A 10 0.56 -12.18 3.03
C PRO A 10 0.03 -12.06 1.60
N ASP A 11 -1.28 -11.85 1.43
CA ASP A 11 -1.90 -11.70 0.10
C ASP A 11 -1.38 -10.45 -0.63
N VAL A 12 -1.18 -9.35 0.10
CA VAL A 12 -0.67 -8.09 -0.46
C VAL A 12 0.81 -8.25 -0.85
N LEU A 13 1.61 -8.90 0.00
CA LEU A 13 3.01 -9.20 -0.30
C LEU A 13 3.16 -10.18 -1.48
N ALA A 14 2.27 -11.18 -1.59
CA ALA A 14 2.22 -12.10 -2.72
C ALA A 14 1.92 -11.37 -4.03
N PHE A 15 0.91 -10.50 -4.03
CA PHE A 15 0.59 -9.64 -5.17
C PHE A 15 1.79 -8.79 -5.62
N LEU A 16 2.50 -8.17 -4.68
CA LEU A 16 3.70 -7.38 -4.99
C LEU A 16 4.80 -8.22 -5.64
N LYS A 17 5.03 -9.43 -5.12
CA LYS A 17 6.03 -10.37 -5.63
C LYS A 17 5.68 -10.86 -7.04
N GLU A 18 4.44 -11.26 -7.28
CA GLU A 18 3.93 -11.73 -8.58
C GLU A 18 4.08 -10.65 -9.66
N ASN A 19 3.81 -9.39 -9.29
CA ASN A 19 3.94 -8.25 -10.18
C ASN A 19 5.37 -7.67 -10.24
N LYS A 20 6.35 -8.34 -9.61
CA LYS A 20 7.77 -7.95 -9.60
C LYS A 20 8.00 -6.53 -9.04
N MET A 21 7.12 -6.08 -8.15
CA MET A 21 7.19 -4.76 -7.52
C MET A 21 8.09 -4.82 -6.28
N LYS A 22 9.38 -4.53 -6.46
CA LYS A 22 10.38 -4.62 -5.38
C LYS A 22 10.40 -3.43 -4.44
N THR A 23 10.13 -2.23 -4.95
CA THR A 23 10.27 -0.99 -4.18
C THR A 23 9.12 -0.04 -4.49
N PRO A 24 8.55 0.64 -3.48
CA PRO A 24 7.56 1.67 -3.70
C PRO A 24 8.15 2.84 -4.49
N THR A 25 7.31 3.45 -5.32
CA THR A 25 7.63 4.75 -5.90
C THR A 25 7.68 5.81 -4.79
N SER A 26 8.27 6.98 -5.09
CA SER A 26 8.38 8.08 -4.10
C SER A 26 7.02 8.45 -3.48
N ILE A 27 5.95 8.52 -4.29
CA ILE A 27 4.63 8.85 -3.77
C ILE A 27 4.04 7.72 -2.90
N GLN A 28 4.27 6.46 -3.28
CA GLN A 28 3.82 5.31 -2.50
C GLN A 28 4.51 5.26 -1.13
N SER A 29 5.82 5.50 -1.07
CA SER A 29 6.56 5.53 0.19
C SER A 29 6.15 6.65 1.13
N GLN A 30 5.60 7.76 0.61
CA GLN A 30 5.10 8.88 1.40
C GLN A 30 3.66 8.65 1.88
N VAL A 31 2.81 8.13 1.00
CA VAL A 31 1.36 8.03 1.24
C VAL A 31 0.98 6.79 2.05
N ILE A 32 1.53 5.62 1.69
CA ILE A 32 1.09 4.33 2.27
C ILE A 32 1.23 4.32 3.81
N PRO A 33 2.35 4.76 4.43
CA PRO A 33 2.49 4.74 5.87
C PRO A 33 1.50 5.64 6.61
N ASP A 34 1.14 6.79 6.03
CA ASP A 34 0.17 7.70 6.64
C ASP A 34 -1.27 7.18 6.46
N PHE A 35 -1.56 6.56 5.32
CA PHE A 35 -2.86 5.95 5.05
C PHE A 35 -3.17 4.80 6.02
N ILE A 36 -2.24 3.87 6.23
CA ILE A 36 -2.39 2.74 7.17
C ILE A 36 -2.58 3.24 8.62
N LYS A 37 -2.02 4.41 8.95
CA LYS A 37 -2.23 5.05 10.27
C LYS A 37 -3.58 5.77 10.40
N GLY A 38 -4.48 5.62 9.43
CA GLY A 38 -5.80 6.25 9.43
C GLY A 38 -5.78 7.77 9.20
N LYS A 39 -4.67 8.33 8.70
CA LYS A 39 -4.61 9.76 8.40
C LYS A 39 -5.24 10.06 7.05
N SER A 40 -5.92 11.20 6.95
CA SER A 40 -6.34 11.75 5.66
C SER A 40 -5.13 12.29 4.90
N VAL A 41 -4.97 11.88 3.64
CA VAL A 41 -3.83 12.27 2.78
C VAL A 41 -4.35 12.89 1.50
N ASN A 42 -3.83 14.06 1.12
CA ASN A 42 -4.04 14.66 -0.19
C ASN A 42 -2.84 14.35 -1.10
N VAL A 43 -3.08 13.81 -2.30
CA VAL A 43 -2.02 13.32 -3.18
C VAL A 43 -2.10 13.98 -4.54
N ILE A 44 -1.19 14.92 -4.81
CA ILE A 44 -1.06 15.61 -6.09
C ILE A 44 0.17 15.09 -6.82
N ALA A 45 -0.02 14.34 -7.89
CA ALA A 45 1.08 13.92 -8.76
C ALA A 45 0.57 13.65 -10.19
N LYS A 46 1.48 13.58 -11.18
CA LYS A 46 1.15 13.27 -12.59
C LYS A 46 0.86 11.78 -12.85
N THR A 47 0.07 11.45 -13.86
CA THR A 47 -0.18 10.05 -14.29
C THR A 47 1.14 9.27 -14.47
N GLY A 48 1.13 7.97 -14.15
CA GLY A 48 2.33 7.14 -14.16
C GLY A 48 3.17 7.22 -12.88
N SER A 49 2.88 8.12 -11.93
CA SER A 49 3.63 8.22 -10.67
C SER A 49 3.34 7.10 -9.66
N GLY A 50 2.37 6.21 -9.94
CA GLY A 50 1.97 5.12 -9.03
C GLY A 50 0.93 5.49 -7.98
N LYS A 51 0.20 6.61 -8.14
CA LYS A 51 -0.86 7.06 -7.20
C LYS A 51 -1.94 6.02 -6.95
N THR A 52 -2.39 5.30 -7.99
CA THR A 52 -3.46 4.30 -7.85
C THR A 52 -3.08 3.24 -6.81
N LEU A 53 -1.89 2.66 -6.90
CA LEU A 53 -1.40 1.70 -5.92
C LEU A 53 -1.03 2.34 -4.58
N ALA A 54 -0.70 3.64 -4.54
CA ALA A 54 -0.49 4.36 -3.29
C ALA A 54 -1.76 4.42 -2.41
N PHE A 55 -2.95 4.34 -3.03
CA PHE A 55 -4.24 4.24 -2.35
C PHE A 55 -4.74 2.81 -2.24
N ALA A 56 -4.65 2.02 -3.31
CA ALA A 56 -5.23 0.67 -3.34
C ALA A 56 -4.50 -0.32 -2.42
N LEU A 57 -3.17 -0.29 -2.35
CA LEU A 57 -2.41 -1.20 -1.49
C LEU A 57 -2.77 -1.07 0.00
N PRO A 58 -2.79 0.14 0.61
CA PRO A 58 -3.18 0.27 2.01
C PRO A 58 -4.65 -0.06 2.26
N ILE A 59 -5.56 0.18 1.30
CA ILE A 59 -6.96 -0.25 1.44
C ILE A 59 -7.05 -1.79 1.49
N CYS A 60 -6.39 -2.48 0.57
CA CYS A 60 -6.39 -3.95 0.56
C CYS A 60 -5.74 -4.53 1.83
N GLU A 61 -4.65 -3.93 2.32
CA GLU A 61 -4.01 -4.31 3.58
C GLU A 61 -5.00 -4.25 4.74
N LEU A 62 -5.66 -3.10 4.93
CA LEU A 62 -6.61 -2.89 6.03
C LEU A 62 -7.83 -3.81 5.94
N LEU A 63 -8.39 -3.99 4.74
CA LEU A 63 -9.52 -4.90 4.53
C LEU A 63 -9.15 -6.35 4.85
N LYS A 64 -7.94 -6.76 4.48
CA LYS A 64 -7.44 -8.12 4.75
C LYS A 64 -7.16 -8.34 6.23
N GLU A 65 -6.61 -7.34 6.92
CA GLU A 65 -6.49 -7.37 8.38
C GLU A 65 -7.89 -7.46 9.05
N ASP A 66 -8.87 -6.70 8.56
CA ASP A 66 -10.25 -6.75 9.07
C ASP A 66 -10.92 -8.10 8.83
N GLU A 67 -10.75 -8.74 7.66
CA GLU A 67 -11.25 -10.09 7.39
C GLU A 67 -10.75 -11.13 8.41
N VAL A 68 -9.49 -11.00 8.87
CA VAL A 68 -8.92 -11.88 9.90
C VAL A 68 -9.50 -11.58 11.29
N ASN A 69 -9.77 -10.30 11.58
CA ASN A 69 -10.32 -9.87 12.87
C ASN A 69 -11.82 -10.13 13.01
N PHE A 70 -12.54 -10.24 11.89
CA PHE A 70 -13.99 -10.47 11.81
C PHE A 70 -14.31 -11.67 10.89
N PRO A 71 -14.02 -12.91 11.31
CA PRO A 71 -14.28 -14.12 10.53
C PRO A 71 -15.76 -14.45 10.34
#